data_AF-A0A1I3Q5A1-F1
#
_entry.id   AF-A0A1I3Q5A1-F1
#
_cell.length_a   1.000
_cell.length_b   1.000
_cell.length_c   1.000
_cell.angle_alpha   90.00
_cell.angle_beta   90.00
_cell.angle_gamma   90.00
#
_symmetry.space_group_name_H-M   'P 1'
#
loop_
_entity.id
_entity.type
_entity.pdbx_description
1 polymer ?
#
loop_
_entity_poly.entity_id
_entity_poly.type
_entity_poly.pdbx_seq_one_letter_code
_entity_poly.pdbx_strand_id
1 'polypeptide(L)'
;MIMMDEKEKDTYEDLMNSFKNAESIEEIRYYFFEIQLYLDNLPSSNELSLPTSELEEYQRLRKGLLDSTSIREVSYYEGQIHEWLNKIHRLS
;
A
#
# COMPACT_ATOMS: atom_id res chain seq x y z
N MET A 1 1.06 -15.12 -6.53
CA MET A 1 1.43 -15.51 -5.15
C MET A 1 2.74 -14.82 -4.84
N ILE A 2 2.72 -13.74 -4.04
CA ILE A 2 3.96 -13.13 -3.55
C ILE A 2 4.51 -14.10 -2.52
N MET A 3 5.60 -14.80 -2.81
CA MET A 3 6.32 -15.53 -1.79
C MET A 3 7.22 -14.52 -1.06
N MET A 4 6.62 -13.79 -0.12
CA MET A 4 7.35 -13.06 0.92
C MET A 4 7.84 -14.07 1.95
N ASP A 5 9.08 -13.91 2.41
CA ASP A 5 9.55 -14.61 3.61
C ASP A 5 8.70 -14.18 4.82
N GLU A 6 8.58 -14.99 5.87
CA GLU A 6 7.78 -14.67 7.06
C GLU A 6 8.20 -13.32 7.66
N LYS A 7 9.49 -13.04 7.67
CA LYS A 7 10.04 -11.77 8.16
C LYS A 7 9.65 -10.57 7.28
N GLU A 8 9.55 -10.80 5.97
CA GLU A 8 9.13 -9.77 5.02
C GLU A 8 7.63 -9.49 5.14
N LYS A 9 6.85 -10.54 5.43
CA LYS A 9 5.41 -10.41 5.65
C LYS A 9 5.11 -9.67 6.95
N ASP A 10 5.79 -10.00 8.03
CA ASP A 10 5.61 -9.32 9.33
C ASP A 10 5.93 -7.83 9.23
N THR A 11 7.03 -7.48 8.57
CA THR A 11 7.43 -6.07 8.36
C THR A 11 6.39 -5.30 7.55
N TYR A 12 5.82 -5.93 6.51
CA TYR A 12 4.75 -5.34 5.71
C TYR A 12 3.46 -5.17 6.49
N GLU A 13 3.04 -6.18 7.28
CA GLU A 13 1.86 -6.11 8.11
C GLU A 13 1.99 -5.02 9.20
N ASP A 14 3.16 -4.85 9.79
CA ASP A 14 3.45 -3.80 10.76
C ASP A 14 3.37 -2.39 10.15
N LEU A 15 3.95 -2.21 8.96
CA LEU A 15 3.84 -0.95 8.21
C LEU A 15 2.38 -0.65 7.87
N MET A 16 1.62 -1.67 7.48
CA MET A 16 0.20 -1.53 7.17
C MET A 16 -0.65 -1.21 8.40
N ASN A 17 -0.34 -1.81 9.54
CA ASN A 17 -0.98 -1.49 10.81
C ASN A 17 -0.65 -0.06 11.25
N SER A 18 0.59 0.39 11.05
CA SER A 18 1.00 1.76 11.38
C SER A 18 0.29 2.77 10.49
N PHE A 19 0.14 2.47 9.20
CA PHE A 19 -0.65 3.26 8.26
C PHE A 19 -2.13 3.36 8.67
N LYS A 20 -2.76 2.25 9.09
CA LYS A 20 -4.17 2.21 9.57
C LYS A 20 -4.43 3.03 10.83
N ASN A 21 -3.43 3.12 11.70
CA ASN A 21 -3.55 3.79 12.99
C ASN A 21 -3.01 5.22 12.96
N ALA A 22 -2.58 5.71 11.79
CA ALA A 22 -2.09 7.06 11.64
C ALA A 22 -3.21 8.08 11.86
N GLU A 23 -2.96 9.10 12.69
CA GLU A 23 -3.97 10.08 13.09
C GLU A 23 -3.83 11.41 12.34
N SER A 24 -2.69 11.62 11.67
CA SER A 24 -2.38 12.83 10.91
C SER A 24 -2.10 12.57 9.44
N ILE A 25 -2.32 13.60 8.60
CA ILE A 25 -2.01 13.53 7.17
C ILE A 25 -0.52 13.26 6.95
N GLU A 26 0.36 13.87 7.75
CA GLU A 26 1.79 13.63 7.69
C GLU A 26 2.14 12.16 7.96
N GLU A 27 1.56 11.55 9.00
CA GLU A 27 1.81 10.14 9.32
C GLU A 27 1.27 9.20 8.24
N ILE A 28 0.07 9.47 7.71
CA ILE A 28 -0.51 8.64 6.64
C ILE A 28 0.39 8.67 5.40
N ARG A 29 0.87 9.86 5.01
CA ARG A 29 1.83 10.00 3.91
C ARG A 29 3.16 9.33 4.20
N TYR A 30 3.66 9.46 5.43
CA TYR A 30 4.90 8.84 5.86
C TYR A 30 4.84 7.32 5.76
N TYR A 31 3.86 6.67 6.41
CA TYR A 31 3.73 5.22 6.37
C TYR A 31 3.42 4.71 4.97
N PHE A 32 2.64 5.45 4.19
CA PHE A 32 2.43 5.12 2.78
C PHE A 32 3.73 5.13 1.97
N PHE A 33 4.60 6.11 2.21
CA PHE A 33 5.92 6.17 1.59
C PHE A 33 6.81 5.01 2.02
N GLU A 34 6.84 4.67 3.31
CA GLU A 34 7.59 3.52 3.84
C GLU A 34 7.10 2.19 3.23
N ILE A 35 5.78 2.00 3.10
CA ILE A 35 5.18 0.83 2.42
C ILE A 35 5.65 0.76 0.96
N GLN A 36 5.66 1.88 0.26
CA GLN A 36 6.13 1.93 -1.12
C GLN A 36 7.61 1.60 -1.24
N LEU A 37 8.43 2.21 -0.41
CA LEU A 37 9.88 1.98 -0.40
C LEU A 37 10.18 0.53 -0.05
N TYR A 38 9.42 -0.06 0.87
CA TYR A 38 9.50 -1.46 1.22
C TYR A 38 9.19 -2.37 0.02
N LEU A 39 8.08 -2.10 -0.69
CA LEU A 39 7.68 -2.86 -1.88
C LEU A 39 8.67 -2.70 -3.04
N ASP A 40 9.22 -1.50 -3.23
CA ASP A 40 10.18 -1.19 -4.30
C ASP A 40 11.56 -1.84 -4.05
N ASN A 41 11.92 -2.09 -2.79
CA ASN A 41 13.20 -2.70 -2.39
C ASN A 41 13.12 -4.21 -2.20
N LEU A 42 11.94 -4.83 -2.31
CA LEU A 42 11.85 -6.28 -2.33
C LEU A 42 12.67 -6.78 -3.53
N PRO A 43 13.67 -7.65 -3.32
CA PRO A 43 14.40 -8.24 -4.43
C PRO A 43 13.36 -8.88 -5.35
N SER A 44 13.49 -8.63 -6.65
CA SER A 44 12.59 -9.08 -7.72
C SER A 44 12.58 -10.62 -7.89
N SER A 45 12.45 -11.36 -6.80
CA SER A 45 12.22 -12.80 -6.78
C SER A 45 10.77 -13.14 -7.13
N ASN A 46 9.85 -12.17 -7.10
CA ASN A 46 8.54 -12.24 -7.72
C ASN A 46 8.15 -10.85 -8.18
N GLU A 47 8.35 -10.54 -9.47
CA GLU A 47 7.46 -9.57 -10.11
C GLU A 47 6.04 -10.02 -9.77
N LEU A 48 5.36 -9.26 -8.93
CA LEU A 48 3.91 -9.25 -8.92
C LEU A 48 3.51 -9.01 -10.37
N SER A 49 3.23 -10.10 -11.10
CA SER A 49 2.54 -10.05 -12.39
C SER A 49 1.09 -9.64 -12.10
N LEU A 50 0.94 -8.46 -11.49
CA LEU A 50 -0.32 -7.78 -11.38
C LEU A 50 -0.71 -7.43 -12.82
N PRO A 51 -1.96 -7.73 -13.21
CA PRO A 51 -2.48 -7.22 -14.46
C PRO A 51 -2.24 -5.71 -14.54
N THR A 52 -1.88 -5.20 -15.72
CA THR A 52 -1.61 -3.77 -15.93
C THR A 52 -2.71 -2.87 -15.36
N SER A 53 -3.97 -3.34 -15.41
CA SER A 53 -5.12 -2.64 -14.84
C SER A 53 -5.07 -2.47 -13.32
N GLU A 54 -4.58 -3.46 -12.58
CA GLU A 54 -4.46 -3.41 -11.11
C GLU A 54 -3.33 -2.45 -10.70
N LEU A 55 -2.25 -2.45 -11.47
CA LEU A 55 -1.13 -1.53 -11.30
C LEU A 55 -1.54 -0.07 -11.59
N GLU A 56 -2.31 0.16 -12.65
CA GLU A 56 -2.85 1.47 -12.98
C GLU A 56 -3.86 1.97 -11.92
N GLU A 57 -4.72 1.09 -11.41
CA GLU A 57 -5.65 1.41 -10.32
C GLU A 57 -4.89 1.83 -9.06
N TYR A 58 -3.87 1.07 -8.66
CA TYR A 58 -3.02 1.41 -7.54
C TYR A 58 -2.30 2.75 -7.72
N GLN A 59 -1.71 3.01 -8.90
CA GLN A 59 -1.04 4.28 -9.20
C GLN A 59 -1.99 5.48 -9.11
N ARG A 60 -3.24 5.31 -9.57
CA ARG A 60 -4.27 6.36 -9.46
C ARG A 60 -4.61 6.63 -7.99
N LEU A 61 -4.83 5.58 -7.20
CA LEU A 61 -5.15 5.72 -5.77
C LEU A 61 -4.00 6.36 -4.99
N ARG A 62 -2.76 5.95 -5.27
CA ARG A 62 -1.53 6.54 -4.74
C ARG A 62 -1.45 8.03 -5.03
N LYS A 63 -1.66 8.43 -6.29
CA LYS A 63 -1.63 9.84 -6.67
C LYS A 63 -2.70 10.63 -5.91
N GLY A 64 -3.90 10.08 -5.79
CA GLY A 64 -4.98 10.68 -5.00
C GLY A 64 -4.60 10.92 -3.54
N LEU A 65 -3.97 9.94 -2.88
CA LEU A 65 -3.52 10.07 -1.49
C LEU A 65 -2.42 11.15 -1.33
N LEU A 66 -1.45 11.20 -2.25
CA LEU A 66 -0.38 12.20 -2.21
C LEU A 66 -0.89 13.61 -2.48
N ASP A 67 -1.78 13.77 -3.46
CA ASP A 67 -2.35 15.07 -3.86
C ASP A 67 -3.46 15.55 -2.89
N SER A 68 -3.90 14.70 -1.95
CA SER A 68 -4.97 15.03 -0.99
C SER A 68 -4.59 16.23 -0.12
N THR A 69 -5.55 17.14 0.05
CA THR A 69 -5.35 18.37 0.84
C THR A 69 -6.12 18.36 2.16
N SER A 70 -6.92 17.32 2.39
CA SER A 70 -7.75 17.17 3.58
C SER A 70 -7.70 15.75 4.14
N ILE A 71 -7.89 15.62 5.46
CA ILE A 71 -7.95 14.33 6.16
C ILE A 71 -9.02 13.43 5.53
N ARG A 72 -10.16 14.00 5.12
CA ARG A 72 -11.26 13.24 4.52
C ARG A 72 -10.86 12.60 3.18
N GLU A 73 -10.12 13.32 2.34
CA GLU A 73 -9.61 12.77 1.08
C GLU A 73 -8.56 11.70 1.34
N VAL A 74 -7.65 11.97 2.29
CA VAL A 74 -6.64 11.00 2.70
C VAL A 74 -7.28 9.71 3.18
N SER A 75 -8.22 9.76 4.14
CA SER A 75 -8.93 8.57 4.63
C SER A 75 -9.74 7.85 3.55
N TYR A 76 -10.27 8.59 2.56
CA TYR A 76 -10.95 7.98 1.42
C TYR A 76 -9.96 7.15 0.59
N TYR A 77 -8.84 7.72 0.19
CA TYR A 77 -7.84 7.01 -0.61
C TYR A 77 -7.15 5.89 0.17
N GLU A 78 -6.90 6.10 1.46
CA GLU A 78 -6.40 5.08 2.40
C GLU A 78 -7.32 3.86 2.41
N GLY A 79 -8.64 4.08 2.56
CA GLY A 79 -9.64 3.02 2.51
C GLY A 79 -9.66 2.27 1.17
N GLN A 80 -9.58 3.00 0.05
CA GLN A 80 -9.54 2.40 -1.28
C GLN A 80 -8.25 1.58 -1.51
N ILE A 81 -7.10 2.05 -1.02
CA ILE A 81 -5.84 1.32 -1.08
C ILE A 81 -5.93 0.04 -0.24
N HIS A 82 -6.54 0.09 0.95
CA HIS A 82 -6.77 -1.10 1.76
C HIS A 82 -7.69 -2.12 1.09
N GLU A 83 -8.77 -1.68 0.47
CA GLU A 83 -9.65 -2.57 -0.29
C GLU A 83 -8.91 -3.22 -1.46
N TRP A 84 -8.10 -2.43 -2.18
CA TRP A 84 -7.27 -2.92 -3.28
C TRP A 84 -6.24 -3.96 -2.80
N LEU A 85 -5.50 -3.66 -1.74
CA LEU A 85 -4.54 -4.59 -1.12
C LEU A 85 -5.20 -5.90 -0.67
N ASN A 86 -6.39 -5.81 -0.06
CA ASN A 86 -7.15 -7.00 0.34
C ASN A 86 -7.62 -7.83 -0.87
N LYS A 87 -7.98 -7.21 -1.99
CA LYS A 87 -8.36 -7.93 -3.22
C LYS A 87 -7.19 -8.73 -3.78
N ILE A 88 -6.01 -8.12 -3.89
CA ILE A 88 -4.83 -8.80 -4.43
C ILE A 88 -4.32 -9.91 -3.51
N HIS A 89 -4.46 -9.76 -2.18
CA HIS A 89 -4.13 -10.80 -1.20
C HIS A 89 -5.11 -11.98 -1.24
N ARG A 90 -6.41 -11.75 -1.52
CA ARG A 90 -7.41 -12.84 -1.63
C ARG A 90 -7.37 -13.62 -2.95
N LEU A 91 -6.73 -13.07 -3.98
CA LEU A 91 -6.49 -13.74 -5.26
C LEU A 91 -5.24 -14.64 -5.24
N SER A 92 -4.49 -14.63 -4.12
CA SER A 92 -3.33 -15.50 -3.82
C SER A 92 -3.74 -16.76 -3.10
#